data_AF-A0A1P8FL76-F1
#
_entry.id   AF-A0A1P8FL76-F1
#
_cell.length_a   1.000
_cell.length_b   1.000
_cell.length_c   1.000
_cell.angle_alpha   90.00
_cell.angle_beta   90.00
_cell.angle_gamma   90.00
#
_symmetry.space_group_name_H-M   'P 1'
#
loop_
_entity.id
_entity.type
_entity.pdbx_description
1 polymer ?
#
loop_
_entity_poly.entity_id
_entity_poly.type
_entity_poly.pdbx_seq_one_letter_code
_entity_poly.pdbx_strand_id
1 'polypeptide(L)'
;MLRHAGLYLAALAAVLAAGCNSIPTSGPTRARVEESAGAAAAAAVIQVVDVNDAITRRLLDQPPQPLFSETLGEAGFAHGRIGPGDFVEISIWEAAPATLFGGLSSVEARGTMSTSRAVTLPDQMVGAEGDIAVPFAGRIRAAGRTNTQVASDIAAALKGKANQPEVLVRVTRNLSTSVTVVGEVNTSTRVPLMPGNERLLDALAAAAGVKQPVGKTTIQVTRGKSVHSLPLQTIIRDPRQNIPLQPGDVVTALFQPLSFSALGATGKNEEVNFEAPGITLAQALGRAGGLKDDRSNPQGVFVFRFEPKNALAWPRQPVGVTPEGLVPVVYRIDLLDPASFFVMQSFPVRNKDVLYIANAPVAELQKFLNVIFTIAYPALTAVQITR
;
A
#
# COMPACT_ATOMS: atom_id res chain seq x y z
N MET A 1 -1.24 20.24 -75.09
CA MET A 1 -2.07 19.93 -73.90
C MET A 1 -1.68 18.62 -73.19
N LEU A 2 -1.32 17.53 -73.87
CA LEU A 2 -0.94 16.27 -73.20
C LEU A 2 0.37 16.30 -72.38
N ARG A 3 1.38 17.11 -72.74
CA ARG A 3 2.66 17.18 -72.00
C ARG A 3 2.56 17.83 -70.61
N HIS A 4 1.60 18.73 -70.40
CA HIS A 4 1.39 19.35 -69.09
C HIS A 4 0.55 18.45 -68.17
N ALA A 5 -0.40 17.69 -68.71
CA ALA A 5 -1.18 16.71 -67.96
C ALA A 5 -0.31 15.64 -67.27
N GLY A 6 0.74 15.15 -67.94
CA GLY A 6 1.69 14.21 -67.35
C GLY A 6 2.54 14.79 -66.21
N LEU A 7 2.88 16.09 -66.30
CA LEU A 7 3.65 16.79 -65.26
C LEU A 7 2.81 17.04 -64.00
N TYR A 8 1.52 17.40 -64.17
CA TYR A 8 0.59 17.55 -63.06
C TYR A 8 0.26 16.21 -62.38
N LEU A 9 0.15 15.11 -63.15
CA LEU A 9 -0.08 13.78 -62.59
C LEU A 9 1.13 13.28 -61.78
N ALA A 10 2.35 13.54 -62.26
CA ALA A 10 3.58 13.20 -61.56
C ALA A 10 3.79 14.06 -60.29
N ALA A 11 3.45 15.34 -60.33
CA ALA A 11 3.49 16.23 -59.16
C ALA A 11 2.45 15.83 -58.10
N LEU A 12 1.23 15.44 -58.51
CA LEU A 12 0.19 14.94 -57.61
C LEU A 12 0.61 13.61 -56.97
N ALA A 13 1.21 12.70 -57.73
CA ALA A 13 1.76 11.44 -57.22
C ALA A 13 2.92 11.66 -56.22
N ALA A 14 3.77 12.65 -56.46
CA ALA A 14 4.86 13.00 -55.55
C ALA A 14 4.36 13.62 -54.23
N VAL A 15 3.30 14.44 -54.29
CA VAL A 15 2.65 15.00 -53.08
C VAL A 15 1.90 13.93 -52.29
N LEU A 16 1.26 12.97 -52.97
CA LEU A 16 0.62 11.81 -52.33
C LEU A 16 1.64 10.86 -51.68
N ALA A 17 2.82 10.67 -52.30
CA ALA A 17 3.88 9.83 -51.76
C ALA A 17 4.61 10.45 -50.55
N ALA A 18 4.69 11.79 -50.48
CA ALA A 18 5.32 12.49 -49.35
C ALA A 18 4.40 12.62 -48.11
N GLY A 19 3.08 12.38 -48.25
CA GLY A 19 2.10 12.53 -47.17
C GLY A 19 1.86 11.30 -46.30
N CYS A 20 2.39 10.12 -46.64
CA CYS A 20 2.09 8.87 -45.93
C CYS A 20 2.76 8.74 -44.54
N ASN A 21 3.64 9.67 -44.16
CA ASN A 21 4.38 9.58 -42.89
C ASN A 21 3.73 10.35 -41.73
N SER A 22 2.57 10.98 -41.95
CA SER A 22 1.91 11.86 -40.98
C SER A 22 0.44 11.52 -40.74
N ILE A 23 0.07 10.24 -40.76
CA ILE A 23 -1.25 9.84 -40.27
C ILE A 23 -1.20 9.91 -38.74
N PRO A 24 -2.05 10.74 -38.10
CA PRO A 24 -2.09 10.85 -36.66
C PRO A 24 -2.56 9.52 -36.06
N THR A 25 -1.66 8.84 -35.35
CA THR A 25 -1.96 7.62 -34.60
C THR A 25 -2.09 7.93 -33.11
N SER A 26 -2.98 7.22 -32.42
CA SER A 26 -3.24 7.44 -30.99
C SER A 26 -2.18 6.80 -30.07
N GLY A 27 -1.18 6.12 -30.64
CA GLY A 27 -0.07 5.50 -29.90
C GLY A 27 0.84 4.67 -30.81
N PRO A 28 1.84 3.97 -30.25
CA PRO A 28 2.81 3.22 -31.04
C PRO A 28 2.16 2.03 -31.75
N THR A 29 2.54 1.80 -33.01
CA THR A 29 2.15 0.58 -33.75
C THR A 29 2.98 -0.61 -33.27
N ARG A 30 2.49 -1.84 -33.51
CA ARG A 30 3.25 -3.07 -33.21
C ARG A 30 4.69 -3.02 -33.76
N ALA A 31 4.85 -2.62 -35.03
CA ALA A 31 6.15 -2.53 -35.68
C ALA A 31 7.09 -1.54 -34.96
N ARG A 32 6.58 -0.36 -34.52
CA ARG A 32 7.39 0.60 -33.77
C ARG A 32 7.77 0.12 -32.39
N VAL A 33 6.91 -0.61 -31.68
CA VAL A 33 7.26 -1.20 -30.37
C VAL A 33 8.40 -2.21 -30.52
N GLU A 34 8.34 -3.05 -31.56
CA GLU A 34 9.37 -4.04 -31.88
C GLU A 34 10.69 -3.39 -32.33
N GLU A 35 10.61 -2.34 -33.14
CA GLU A 35 11.78 -1.56 -33.61
C GLU A 35 12.45 -0.80 -32.47
N SER A 36 11.66 -0.16 -31.60
CA SER A 36 12.15 0.59 -30.43
C SER A 36 12.86 -0.31 -29.42
N ALA A 37 12.52 -1.59 -29.39
CA ALA A 37 13.26 -2.56 -28.63
C ALA A 37 14.65 -2.85 -29.24
N GLY A 38 14.77 -2.76 -30.58
CA GLY A 38 15.98 -3.07 -31.34
C GLY A 38 16.92 -1.88 -31.59
N ALA A 39 16.41 -0.65 -31.52
CA ALA A 39 17.20 0.55 -31.71
C ALA A 39 18.05 0.85 -30.46
N ALA A 40 19.37 0.71 -30.60
CA ALA A 40 20.35 1.03 -29.55
C ALA A 40 20.46 2.54 -29.24
N ALA A 41 19.60 3.39 -29.82
CA ALA A 41 19.72 4.83 -29.77
C ALA A 41 18.76 5.45 -28.73
N ALA A 42 19.34 5.66 -27.55
CA ALA A 42 18.98 6.66 -26.54
C ALA A 42 17.63 6.54 -25.79
N ALA A 43 17.77 6.40 -24.46
CA ALA A 43 16.74 6.40 -23.40
C ALA A 43 15.97 5.09 -23.21
N ALA A 44 16.51 4.24 -22.30
CA ALA A 44 15.97 2.95 -21.85
C ALA A 44 15.92 1.86 -22.93
N VAL A 45 16.86 0.90 -22.85
CA VAL A 45 16.81 -0.35 -23.63
C VAL A 45 15.61 -1.16 -23.15
N ILE A 46 14.46 -1.01 -23.81
CA ILE A 46 13.23 -1.73 -23.51
C ILE A 46 13.39 -3.20 -23.88
N GLN A 47 13.07 -4.10 -22.96
CA GLN A 47 13.03 -5.54 -23.22
C GLN A 47 11.66 -5.92 -23.75
N VAL A 48 11.58 -6.49 -24.95
CA VAL A 48 10.33 -7.09 -25.46
C VAL A 48 10.39 -8.59 -25.23
N VAL A 49 9.37 -9.12 -24.56
CA VAL A 49 9.28 -10.54 -24.18
C VAL A 49 7.95 -11.08 -24.64
N ASP A 50 7.98 -12.18 -25.39
CA ASP A 50 6.77 -12.93 -25.73
C ASP A 50 6.27 -13.70 -24.53
N VAL A 51 4.99 -13.48 -24.18
CA VAL A 51 4.39 -14.19 -23.06
C VAL A 51 4.09 -15.62 -23.45
N ASN A 52 4.68 -16.55 -22.72
CA ASN A 52 4.38 -17.97 -22.79
C ASN A 52 4.24 -18.55 -21.37
N ASP A 53 3.94 -19.84 -21.28
CA ASP A 53 3.75 -20.54 -20.01
C ASP A 53 5.00 -20.47 -19.11
N ALA A 54 6.20 -20.59 -19.68
CA ALA A 54 7.46 -20.56 -18.92
C ALA A 54 7.73 -19.18 -18.27
N ILE A 55 7.50 -18.09 -19.01
CA ILE A 55 7.60 -16.73 -18.48
C ILE A 55 6.54 -16.51 -17.39
N THR A 56 5.32 -16.97 -17.63
CA THR A 56 4.22 -16.78 -16.69
C THR A 56 4.47 -17.49 -15.37
N ARG A 57 4.93 -18.74 -15.37
CA ARG A 57 5.33 -19.46 -14.15
C ARG A 57 6.45 -18.72 -13.41
N ARG A 58 7.47 -18.27 -14.13
CA ARG A 58 8.58 -17.53 -13.53
C ARG A 58 8.17 -16.20 -12.89
N LEU A 59 7.17 -15.53 -13.46
CA LEU A 59 6.61 -14.30 -12.88
C LEU A 59 5.71 -14.56 -11.67
N LEU A 60 5.11 -15.75 -11.58
CA LEU A 60 4.36 -16.21 -10.41
C LEU A 60 5.29 -16.63 -9.26
N ASP A 61 6.49 -17.13 -9.59
CA ASP A 61 7.51 -17.55 -8.61
C ASP A 61 8.32 -16.39 -8.01
N GLN A 62 8.07 -15.14 -8.41
CA GLN A 62 8.77 -13.99 -7.82
C GLN A 62 8.44 -13.88 -6.32
N PRO A 63 9.46 -13.64 -5.47
CA PRO A 63 9.26 -13.63 -4.04
C PRO A 63 8.24 -12.55 -3.64
N PRO A 64 7.28 -12.89 -2.77
CA PRO A 64 6.30 -11.92 -2.28
C PRO A 64 7.00 -10.74 -1.57
N GLN A 65 6.29 -9.61 -1.43
CA GLN A 65 6.78 -8.49 -0.63
C GLN A 65 7.24 -8.97 0.76
N PRO A 66 8.30 -8.37 1.32
CA PRO A 66 8.85 -8.82 2.60
C PRO A 66 7.77 -8.83 3.67
N LEU A 67 7.63 -9.98 4.33
CA LEU A 67 6.57 -10.24 5.29
C LEU A 67 6.84 -9.51 6.60
N PHE A 68 5.79 -9.18 7.35
CA PHE A 68 5.92 -8.56 8.67
C PHE A 68 6.62 -9.49 9.65
N SER A 69 6.32 -10.80 9.60
CA SER A 69 6.98 -11.81 10.42
C SER A 69 8.51 -11.86 10.22
N GLU A 70 8.98 -11.55 9.02
CA GLU A 70 10.41 -11.60 8.67
C GLU A 70 11.15 -10.29 9.02
N THR A 71 10.46 -9.16 8.87
CA THR A 71 11.07 -7.83 8.99
C THR A 71 10.94 -7.24 10.39
N LEU A 72 9.79 -7.42 11.02
CA LEU A 72 9.45 -6.86 12.33
C LEU A 72 9.52 -7.90 13.46
N GLY A 73 9.50 -9.19 13.09
CA GLY A 73 9.69 -10.33 13.98
C GLY A 73 8.52 -10.58 14.94
N GLU A 74 8.66 -11.63 15.75
CA GLU A 74 7.70 -12.02 16.80
C GLU A 74 8.14 -11.58 18.20
N ALA A 75 9.19 -10.76 18.31
CA ALA A 75 9.68 -10.30 19.61
C ALA A 75 8.70 -9.28 20.21
N GLY A 76 7.92 -9.74 21.20
CA GLY A 76 7.03 -8.91 21.99
C GLY A 76 7.78 -7.98 22.96
N PHE A 77 7.06 -7.00 23.49
CA PHE A 77 7.55 -6.10 24.52
C PHE A 77 7.30 -6.67 25.93
N ALA A 78 8.19 -6.40 26.88
CA ALA A 78 7.99 -6.80 28.27
C ALA A 78 6.92 -5.92 28.95
N HIS A 79 5.69 -6.41 29.00
CA HIS A 79 4.53 -5.68 29.52
C HIS A 79 4.57 -5.42 31.03
N GLY A 80 3.64 -4.57 31.48
CA GLY A 80 3.36 -4.34 32.90
C GLY A 80 4.40 -3.49 33.62
N ARG A 81 5.29 -2.82 32.88
CA ARG A 81 6.23 -1.85 33.42
C ARG A 81 5.67 -0.45 33.25
N ILE A 82 5.71 0.33 34.31
CA ILE A 82 5.36 1.75 34.32
C ILE A 82 6.48 2.51 33.59
N GLY A 83 6.12 3.50 32.78
CA GLY A 83 7.07 4.39 32.11
C GLY A 83 6.83 5.87 32.44
N PRO A 84 7.78 6.74 32.06
CA PRO A 84 7.61 8.19 32.21
C PRO A 84 6.37 8.70 31.49
N GLY A 85 5.60 9.58 32.14
CA GLY A 85 4.35 10.13 31.63
C GLY A 85 3.10 9.30 31.93
N ASP A 86 3.23 8.08 32.46
CA ASP A 86 2.07 7.31 32.94
C ASP A 86 1.46 7.96 34.17
N PHE A 87 0.18 7.71 34.40
CA PHE A 87 -0.50 8.07 35.63
C PHE A 87 -0.80 6.84 36.46
N VAL A 88 -0.50 6.92 37.76
CA VAL A 88 -0.76 5.87 38.73
C VAL A 88 -1.65 6.38 39.85
N GLU A 89 -2.63 5.56 40.21
CA GLU A 89 -3.44 5.70 41.41
C GLU A 89 -2.84 4.80 42.49
N ILE A 90 -2.71 5.35 43.69
CA ILE A 90 -2.08 4.68 44.83
C ILE A 90 -3.12 4.65 45.95
N SER A 91 -3.48 3.44 46.37
CA SER A 91 -4.34 3.23 47.53
C SER A 91 -3.53 2.62 48.67
N ILE A 92 -3.63 3.22 49.85
CA ILE A 92 -2.86 2.84 51.03
C ILE A 92 -3.84 2.50 52.15
N TRP A 93 -3.72 1.31 52.71
CA TRP A 93 -4.42 0.87 53.91
C TRP A 93 -3.46 0.82 55.09
N GLU A 94 -3.97 1.12 56.28
CA GLU A 94 -3.23 1.09 57.53
C GLU A 94 -4.01 0.26 58.57
N ALA A 95 -3.32 -0.61 59.30
CA ALA A 95 -3.92 -1.41 60.36
C ALA A 95 -4.10 -0.57 61.64
N ALA A 96 -5.10 -0.91 62.46
CA ALA A 96 -5.31 -0.24 63.74
C ALA A 96 -4.11 -0.43 64.71
N PRO A 97 -3.68 0.62 65.44
CA PRO A 97 -4.17 2.00 65.38
C PRO A 97 -3.59 2.77 64.18
N ALA A 98 -4.47 3.23 63.27
CA ALA A 98 -4.09 3.93 62.05
C ALA A 98 -4.04 5.45 62.28
N THR A 99 -2.84 6.04 62.32
CA THR A 99 -2.63 7.45 62.70
C THR A 99 -2.22 8.34 61.55
N LEU A 100 -1.56 7.80 60.52
CA LEU A 100 -0.95 8.59 59.45
C LEU A 100 -1.90 8.80 58.27
N PHE A 101 -2.53 7.72 57.80
CA PHE A 101 -3.46 7.76 56.68
C PHE A 101 -4.92 7.62 57.13
N GLY A 102 -5.17 7.08 58.32
CA GLY A 102 -6.51 6.98 58.89
C GLY A 102 -7.19 8.32 59.24
N GLY A 103 -6.44 9.43 59.29
CA GLY A 103 -6.91 10.76 59.71
C GLY A 103 -7.03 11.82 58.62
N LEU A 104 -6.59 11.55 57.38
CA LEU A 104 -6.56 12.53 56.29
C LEU A 104 -7.85 12.58 55.44
N SER A 105 -8.80 11.68 55.69
CA SER A 105 -10.14 11.77 55.11
C SER A 105 -11.01 12.66 56.00
N SER A 106 -11.23 13.88 55.56
CA SER A 106 -12.18 14.83 56.15
C SER A 106 -13.53 14.18 56.42
N VAL A 107 -13.94 14.19 57.69
CA VAL A 107 -15.30 14.54 58.17
C VAL A 107 -16.48 13.97 57.37
N GLU A 108 -16.47 12.69 56.97
CA GLU A 108 -17.66 12.01 56.44
C GLU A 108 -17.64 10.52 56.79
N ALA A 109 -17.84 10.20 58.06
CA ALA A 109 -18.22 8.84 58.46
C ALA A 109 -19.05 8.88 59.75
N ARG A 110 -20.37 9.01 59.58
CA ARG A 110 -21.32 8.56 60.58
C ARG A 110 -21.18 7.04 60.73
N GLY A 111 -20.65 6.60 61.87
CA GLY A 111 -21.20 5.43 62.57
C GLY A 111 -20.64 4.03 62.34
N THR A 112 -19.72 3.77 61.40
CA THR A 112 -19.14 2.42 61.24
C THR A 112 -17.66 2.38 61.66
N MET A 113 -17.39 1.65 62.75
CA MET A 113 -16.05 1.31 63.23
C MET A 113 -15.39 0.30 62.27
N SER A 114 -14.75 0.79 61.21
CA SER A 114 -13.85 -0.01 60.38
C SER A 114 -12.47 -0.08 61.03
N THR A 115 -11.94 -1.29 61.24
CA THR A 115 -10.61 -1.56 61.83
C THR A 115 -9.44 -1.30 60.86
N SER A 116 -9.74 -1.12 59.58
CA SER A 116 -8.80 -0.73 58.52
C SER A 116 -9.43 0.38 57.68
N ARG A 117 -8.67 1.45 57.39
CA ARG A 117 -9.12 2.57 56.54
C ARG A 117 -8.18 2.76 55.36
N ALA A 118 -8.74 3.03 54.19
CA ALA A 118 -8.03 3.23 52.94
C ALA A 118 -7.94 4.72 52.62
N VAL A 119 -6.79 5.19 52.13
CA VAL A 119 -6.64 6.48 51.47
C VAL A 119 -6.21 6.24 50.04
N THR A 120 -6.99 6.77 49.10
CA THR A 120 -6.60 6.82 47.70
C THR A 120 -6.02 8.19 47.40
N LEU A 121 -4.76 8.22 46.97
CA LEU A 121 -4.10 9.44 46.53
C LEU A 121 -4.66 9.86 45.17
N PRO A 122 -4.72 11.17 44.87
CA PRO A 122 -4.99 11.64 43.52
C PRO A 122 -4.03 11.02 42.51
N ASP A 123 -4.44 10.92 41.24
CA ASP A 123 -3.61 10.46 40.13
C ASP A 123 -2.21 11.11 40.16
N GLN A 124 -1.17 10.29 40.34
CA GLN A 124 0.22 10.74 40.32
C GLN A 124 0.82 10.50 38.95
N MET A 125 1.31 11.55 38.30
CA MET A 125 2.06 11.42 37.06
C MET A 125 3.49 10.97 37.35
N VAL A 126 3.97 9.99 36.59
CA VAL A 126 5.36 9.55 36.62
C VAL A 126 6.19 10.62 35.92
N GLY A 127 7.10 11.27 36.65
CA GLY A 127 7.91 12.37 36.13
C GLY A 127 8.89 11.95 35.03
N ALA A 128 9.58 12.91 34.42
CA ALA A 128 10.58 12.64 33.36
C ALA A 128 11.74 11.76 33.86
N GLU A 129 12.20 11.99 35.09
CA GLU A 129 13.18 11.13 35.78
C GLU A 129 12.62 9.75 36.14
N GLY A 130 11.29 9.58 36.01
CA GLY A 130 10.53 8.36 36.23
C GLY A 130 10.28 8.01 37.70
N ASP A 131 10.14 9.03 38.54
CA ASP A 131 9.72 8.91 39.94
C ASP A 131 8.27 9.38 40.12
N ILE A 132 7.65 8.92 41.21
CA ILE A 132 6.37 9.42 41.74
C ILE A 132 6.59 9.98 43.15
N ALA A 133 5.82 11.00 43.52
CA ALA A 133 5.84 11.56 44.86
C ALA A 133 4.74 10.92 45.72
N VAL A 134 5.12 10.35 46.85
CA VAL A 134 4.19 9.73 47.79
C VAL A 134 4.36 10.40 49.16
N PRO A 135 3.28 10.96 49.76
CA PRO A 135 3.36 11.59 51.07
C PRO A 135 4.01 10.65 52.10
N PHE A 136 4.93 11.20 52.91
CA PHE A 136 5.71 10.49 53.93
C PHE A 136 6.69 9.42 53.42
N ALA A 137 6.47 8.81 52.25
CA ALA A 137 7.40 7.90 51.59
C ALA A 137 8.45 8.62 50.71
N GLY A 138 8.20 9.87 50.30
CA GLY A 138 9.11 10.66 49.48
C GLY A 138 9.02 10.33 48.00
N ARG A 139 10.15 10.39 47.28
CA ARG A 139 10.23 10.05 45.85
C ARG A 139 10.50 8.56 45.69
N ILE A 140 9.64 7.87 44.95
CA ILE A 140 9.77 6.44 44.65
C ILE A 140 9.97 6.25 43.15
N ARG A 141 10.98 5.46 42.78
CA ARG A 141 11.29 5.13 41.38
C ARG A 141 10.21 4.21 40.81
N ALA A 142 9.40 4.71 39.89
CA ALA A 142 8.34 3.94 39.25
C ALA A 142 8.72 3.42 37.86
N ALA A 143 9.47 4.19 37.07
CA ALA A 143 9.73 3.79 35.69
C ALA A 143 10.60 2.53 35.60
N GLY A 144 10.22 1.64 34.68
CA GLY A 144 10.79 0.31 34.51
C GLY A 144 10.34 -0.71 35.55
N ARG A 145 9.55 -0.33 36.56
CA ARG A 145 9.03 -1.25 37.59
C ARG A 145 7.59 -1.66 37.30
N THR A 146 7.21 -2.82 37.82
CA THR A 146 5.82 -3.30 37.79
C THR A 146 5.01 -2.67 38.91
N ASN A 147 3.68 -2.66 38.78
CA ASN A 147 2.78 -2.11 39.80
C ASN A 147 3.02 -2.75 41.18
N THR A 148 3.27 -4.06 41.22
CA THR A 148 3.54 -4.80 42.46
C THR A 148 4.88 -4.44 43.08
N GLN A 149 5.91 -4.20 42.26
CA GLN A 149 7.21 -3.74 42.74
C GLN A 149 7.09 -2.34 43.36
N VAL A 150 6.43 -1.41 42.66
CA VAL A 150 6.22 -0.04 43.17
C VAL A 150 5.41 -0.05 44.46
N ALA A 151 4.37 -0.88 44.55
CA ALA A 151 3.58 -1.06 45.77
C ALA A 151 4.46 -1.53 46.95
N SER A 152 5.31 -2.53 46.72
CA SER A 152 6.25 -3.03 47.73
C SER A 152 7.27 -1.97 48.16
N ASP A 153 7.76 -1.15 47.23
CA ASP A 153 8.71 -0.08 47.53
C ASP A 153 8.08 1.01 48.42
N ILE A 154 6.82 1.38 48.12
CA ILE A 154 6.06 2.35 48.93
C ILE A 154 5.83 1.78 50.32
N ALA A 155 5.36 0.53 50.43
CA ALA A 155 5.12 -0.12 51.72
C ALA A 155 6.40 -0.18 52.57
N ALA A 156 7.55 -0.49 51.95
CA ALA A 156 8.84 -0.47 52.62
C ALA A 156 9.26 0.93 53.07
N ALA A 157 9.04 1.98 52.26
CA ALA A 157 9.37 3.36 52.58
C ALA A 157 8.48 3.97 53.69
N LEU A 158 7.28 3.41 53.88
CA LEU A 158 6.34 3.75 54.95
C LEU A 158 6.56 2.96 56.24
N LYS A 159 7.43 1.94 56.23
CA LYS A 159 7.74 1.14 57.42
C LYS A 159 8.32 2.03 58.53
N GLY A 160 7.76 1.94 59.73
CA GLY A 160 8.12 2.79 60.87
C GLY A 160 7.47 4.18 60.87
N LYS A 161 6.70 4.52 59.83
CA LYS A 161 5.90 5.76 59.74
C LYS A 161 4.40 5.47 59.79
N ALA A 162 3.95 4.39 59.16
CA ALA A 162 2.59 3.87 59.22
C ALA A 162 2.56 2.47 59.87
N ASN A 163 1.45 2.14 60.52
CA ASN A 163 1.26 0.83 61.15
C ASN A 163 0.78 -0.22 60.13
N GLN A 164 1.65 -1.21 59.83
CA GLN A 164 1.39 -2.28 58.85
C GLN A 164 0.76 -1.77 57.54
N PRO A 165 1.47 -0.90 56.78
CA PRO A 165 0.90 -0.33 55.57
C PRO A 165 0.76 -1.39 54.47
N GLU A 166 -0.42 -1.45 53.86
CA GLU A 166 -0.68 -2.22 52.65
C GLU A 166 -0.94 -1.26 51.49
N VAL A 167 -0.32 -1.50 50.33
CA VAL A 167 -0.34 -0.57 49.21
C VAL A 167 -0.78 -1.29 47.95
N LEU A 168 -1.72 -0.67 47.22
CA LEU A 168 -2.12 -1.07 45.87
C LEU A 168 -1.78 0.07 44.90
N VAL A 169 -1.12 -0.29 43.80
CA VAL A 169 -0.81 0.64 42.71
C VAL A 169 -1.53 0.19 41.45
N ARG A 170 -2.23 1.11 40.79
CA ARG A 170 -2.95 0.88 39.55
C ARG A 170 -2.55 1.95 38.53
N VAL A 171 -2.24 1.54 37.30
CA VAL A 171 -2.03 2.50 36.20
C VAL A 171 -3.39 2.95 35.70
N THR A 172 -3.68 4.25 35.81
CA THR A 172 -4.95 4.85 35.37
C THR A 172 -4.87 5.38 33.94
N ARG A 173 -3.70 5.86 33.52
CA ARG A 173 -3.41 6.20 32.12
C ARG A 173 -2.04 5.67 31.72
N ASN A 174 -2.02 4.84 30.70
CA ASN A 174 -0.80 4.30 30.11
C ASN A 174 -0.49 5.08 28.83
N LEU A 175 0.44 6.03 28.94
CA LEU A 175 0.87 6.89 27.84
C LEU A 175 2.23 6.45 27.30
N SER A 176 3.06 5.83 28.14
CA SER A 176 4.42 5.42 27.81
C SER A 176 4.48 4.16 26.95
N THR A 177 3.53 3.23 27.12
CA THR A 177 3.45 1.99 26.32
C THR A 177 2.19 1.98 25.48
N SER A 178 2.20 2.76 24.41
CA SER A 178 1.08 2.86 23.48
C SER A 178 1.54 2.86 22.02
N VAL A 179 0.62 2.52 21.13
CA VAL A 179 0.79 2.59 19.68
C VAL A 179 -0.17 3.60 19.11
N THR A 180 0.16 4.14 17.95
CA THR A 180 -0.71 5.11 17.26
C THR A 180 -1.31 4.46 16.03
N VAL A 181 -2.64 4.44 15.93
CA VAL A 181 -3.36 3.92 14.76
C VAL A 181 -4.01 5.09 14.02
N VAL A 182 -3.68 5.25 12.74
CA VAL A 182 -4.07 6.42 11.92
C VAL A 182 -4.37 6.04 10.47
N GLY A 183 -4.87 7.01 9.70
CA GLY A 183 -5.16 6.88 8.27
C GLY A 183 -6.61 6.47 8.02
N GLU A 184 -6.80 5.50 7.12
CA GLU A 184 -8.10 5.00 6.65
C GLU A 184 -8.75 4.03 7.64
N VAL A 185 -8.80 4.42 8.91
CA VAL A 185 -9.49 3.74 10.01
C VAL A 185 -10.73 4.51 10.44
N ASN A 186 -11.68 3.83 11.09
CA ASN A 186 -12.91 4.45 11.59
C ASN A 186 -12.62 5.47 12.69
N THR A 187 -11.67 5.18 13.57
CA THR A 187 -11.23 6.10 14.62
C THR A 187 -9.71 6.10 14.74
N SER A 188 -9.08 7.19 14.31
CA SER A 188 -7.65 7.42 14.56
C SER A 188 -7.44 7.64 16.05
N THR A 189 -6.65 6.78 16.70
CA THR A 189 -6.50 6.80 18.15
C THR A 189 -5.15 6.25 18.59
N ARG A 190 -4.79 6.57 19.83
CA ARG A 190 -3.67 5.96 20.53
C ARG A 190 -4.18 4.77 21.33
N VAL A 191 -3.65 3.59 21.05
CA VAL A 191 -4.05 2.34 21.70
C VAL A 191 -3.00 1.97 22.75
N PRO A 192 -3.35 1.92 24.04
CA PRO A 192 -2.43 1.45 25.08
C PRO A 192 -2.16 -0.06 24.90
N LEU A 193 -0.90 -0.47 25.02
CA LEU A 193 -0.49 -1.86 24.96
C LEU A 193 -0.74 -2.52 26.32
N MET A 194 -1.79 -3.34 26.39
CA MET A 194 -2.13 -4.13 27.57
C MET A 194 -1.68 -5.58 27.40
N PRO A 195 -1.40 -6.31 28.49
CA PRO A 195 -1.19 -7.76 28.41
C PRO A 195 -2.37 -8.44 27.69
N GLY A 196 -2.12 -9.08 26.53
CA GLY A 196 -3.14 -9.76 25.74
C GLY A 196 -3.87 -8.93 24.68
N ASN A 197 -3.57 -7.64 24.52
CA ASN A 197 -4.08 -6.78 23.44
C ASN A 197 -2.89 -6.07 22.75
N GLU A 198 -2.07 -6.87 22.08
CA GLU A 198 -0.71 -6.48 21.71
C GLU A 198 -0.39 -6.68 20.23
N ARG A 199 -1.30 -7.29 19.46
CA ARG A 199 -1.02 -7.56 18.05
C ARG A 199 -1.68 -6.53 17.15
N LEU A 200 -1.16 -6.47 15.93
CA LEU A 200 -1.56 -5.50 14.90
C LEU A 200 -3.07 -5.45 14.67
N LEU A 201 -3.73 -6.60 14.55
CA LEU A 201 -5.17 -6.68 14.31
C LEU A 201 -5.99 -6.23 15.51
N ASP A 202 -5.49 -6.41 16.74
CA ASP A 202 -6.20 -5.97 17.93
C ASP A 202 -6.16 -4.44 18.06
N ALA A 203 -5.01 -3.82 17.73
CA ALA A 203 -4.90 -2.37 17.63
C ALA A 203 -5.81 -1.77 16.54
N LEU A 204 -5.93 -2.44 15.38
CA LEU A 204 -6.89 -2.06 14.35
C LEU A 204 -8.34 -2.21 14.82
N ALA A 205 -8.66 -3.25 15.59
CA ALA A 205 -9.98 -3.43 16.18
C ALA A 205 -10.30 -2.33 17.20
N ALA A 206 -9.33 -1.92 18.02
CA ALA A 206 -9.47 -0.78 18.94
C ALA A 206 -9.69 0.56 18.20
N ALA A 207 -9.21 0.69 16.97
CA ALA A 207 -9.51 1.81 16.06
C ALA A 207 -10.85 1.67 15.31
N ALA A 208 -11.71 0.73 15.74
CA ALA A 208 -12.98 0.35 15.12
C ALA A 208 -12.84 -0.18 13.68
N GLY A 209 -11.70 -0.75 13.33
CA GLY A 209 -11.42 -1.31 12.01
C GLY A 209 -11.11 -0.27 10.93
N VAL A 210 -10.91 -0.76 9.70
CA VAL A 210 -10.61 0.07 8.52
C VAL A 210 -11.87 0.56 7.83
N LYS A 211 -11.81 1.77 7.24
CA LYS A 211 -12.93 2.37 6.48
C LYS A 211 -13.13 1.72 5.12
N GLN A 212 -12.01 1.37 4.47
CA GLN A 212 -11.99 0.86 3.11
C GLN A 212 -12.12 -0.67 3.09
N PRO A 213 -12.57 -1.26 1.97
CA PRO A 213 -12.59 -2.71 1.83
C PRO A 213 -11.21 -3.31 2.06
N VAL A 214 -11.15 -4.44 2.78
CA VAL A 214 -9.90 -5.16 3.12
C VAL A 214 -9.00 -5.40 1.91
N GLY A 215 -9.59 -5.70 0.75
CA GLY A 215 -8.85 -5.92 -0.51
C GLY A 215 -8.33 -4.65 -1.19
N LYS A 216 -8.47 -3.47 -0.58
CA LYS A 216 -7.95 -2.18 -1.08
C LYS A 216 -7.21 -1.40 0.02
N THR A 217 -6.91 -2.06 1.13
CA THR A 217 -6.21 -1.46 2.26
C THR A 217 -4.85 -2.10 2.44
N THR A 218 -3.83 -1.26 2.51
CA THR A 218 -2.48 -1.65 2.90
C THR A 218 -2.24 -1.15 4.31
N ILE A 219 -1.73 -2.01 5.19
CA ILE A 219 -1.28 -1.60 6.50
C ILE A 219 0.21 -1.30 6.42
N GLN A 220 0.59 -0.13 6.89
CA GLN A 220 1.98 0.26 7.07
C GLN A 220 2.27 0.30 8.57
N VAL A 221 3.39 -0.30 8.98
CA VAL A 221 3.91 -0.21 10.35
C VAL A 221 5.24 0.52 10.30
N THR A 222 5.30 1.63 11.02
CA THR A 222 6.54 2.39 11.25
C THR A 222 7.05 2.07 12.66
N ARG A 223 8.24 1.49 12.75
CA ARG A 223 8.94 1.17 14.00
C ARG A 223 10.32 1.82 14.01
N GLY A 224 10.47 2.90 14.77
CA GLY A 224 11.70 3.70 14.77
C GLY A 224 12.01 4.28 13.39
N LYS A 225 13.06 3.77 12.73
CA LYS A 225 13.47 4.18 11.36
C LYS A 225 12.98 3.21 10.28
N SER A 226 12.40 2.08 10.67
CA SER A 226 11.95 1.04 9.75
C SER A 226 10.49 1.26 9.37
N VAL A 227 10.18 1.13 8.08
CA VAL A 227 8.84 1.26 7.53
C VAL A 227 8.56 0.04 6.66
N HIS A 228 7.52 -0.71 7.01
CA HIS A 228 7.09 -1.89 6.27
C HIS A 228 5.61 -1.82 5.98
N SER A 229 5.20 -2.31 4.81
CA SER A 229 3.82 -2.29 4.37
C SER A 229 3.39 -3.67 3.87
N LEU A 230 2.18 -4.09 4.21
CA LEU A 230 1.60 -5.34 3.75
C LEU A 230 0.09 -5.19 3.54
N PRO A 231 -0.49 -5.79 2.49
CA PRO A 231 -1.93 -5.76 2.28
C PRO A 231 -2.68 -6.34 3.49
N LEU A 232 -3.75 -5.67 3.94
CA LEU A 232 -4.55 -6.10 5.09
C LEU A 232 -5.11 -7.51 4.88
N GLN A 233 -5.50 -7.84 3.64
CA GLN A 233 -5.98 -9.18 3.32
C GLN A 233 -4.93 -10.27 3.58
N THR A 234 -3.65 -10.01 3.29
CA THR A 234 -2.56 -10.94 3.57
C THR A 234 -2.40 -11.13 5.08
N ILE A 235 -2.51 -10.05 5.84
CA ILE A 235 -2.41 -10.08 7.31
C ILE A 235 -3.52 -10.92 7.94
N ILE A 236 -4.75 -10.80 7.43
CA ILE A 236 -5.90 -11.55 7.92
C ILE A 236 -5.82 -13.03 7.53
N ARG A 237 -5.29 -13.35 6.34
CA ARG A 237 -5.19 -14.73 5.84
C ARG A 237 -4.04 -15.52 6.46
N ASP A 238 -2.92 -14.88 6.77
CA ASP A 238 -1.76 -15.52 7.40
C ASP A 238 -1.54 -14.94 8.81
N PRO A 239 -1.93 -15.68 9.88
CA PRO A 239 -1.80 -15.22 11.26
C PRO A 239 -0.38 -14.83 11.68
N ARG A 240 0.66 -15.34 11.01
CA ARG A 240 2.06 -14.98 11.27
C ARG A 240 2.34 -13.50 10.97
N GLN A 241 1.52 -12.88 10.13
CA GLN A 241 1.64 -11.47 9.79
C GLN A 241 0.96 -10.55 10.81
N ASN A 242 0.16 -11.11 11.73
CA ASN A 242 -0.42 -10.38 12.85
C ASN A 242 0.61 -10.20 13.97
N ILE A 243 1.70 -9.49 13.68
CA ILE A 243 2.85 -9.34 14.57
C ILE A 243 2.52 -8.64 15.90
N PRO A 244 3.28 -8.87 16.97
CA PRO A 244 3.23 -8.05 18.16
C PRO A 244 3.72 -6.62 17.89
N LEU A 245 3.00 -5.66 18.44
CA LEU A 245 3.32 -4.25 18.40
C LEU A 245 4.17 -3.84 19.60
N GLN A 246 4.97 -2.79 19.41
CA GLN A 246 5.87 -2.25 20.40
C GLN A 246 5.52 -0.79 20.71
N PRO A 247 5.87 -0.29 21.92
CA PRO A 247 5.67 1.12 22.27
C PRO A 247 6.26 2.05 21.21
N GLY A 248 5.46 3.02 20.75
CA GLY A 248 5.86 3.99 19.74
C GLY A 248 5.66 3.54 18.29
N ASP A 249 5.21 2.31 18.03
CA ASP A 249 4.81 1.90 16.68
C ASP A 249 3.67 2.80 16.17
N VAL A 250 3.76 3.17 14.90
CA VAL A 250 2.69 3.87 14.17
C VAL A 250 2.14 2.93 13.11
N VAL A 251 0.89 2.54 13.29
CA VAL A 251 0.11 1.73 12.38
C VAL A 251 -0.74 2.64 11.52
N THR A 252 -0.45 2.69 10.23
CA THR A 252 -1.17 3.52 9.26
C THR A 252 -1.96 2.62 8.31
N ALA A 253 -3.28 2.77 8.27
CA ALA A 253 -4.10 2.19 7.22
C ALA A 253 -4.10 3.11 6.00
N LEU A 254 -3.69 2.58 4.85
CA LEU A 254 -3.62 3.33 3.59
C LEU A 254 -4.66 2.78 2.62
N PHE A 255 -5.44 3.67 2.01
CA PHE A 255 -6.23 3.32 0.85
C PHE A 255 -5.31 3.25 -0.37
N GLN A 256 -5.07 2.04 -0.86
CA GLN A 256 -4.28 1.80 -2.04
C GLN A 256 -5.08 0.88 -2.97
N PRO A 257 -5.98 1.44 -3.78
CA PRO A 257 -6.59 0.65 -4.84
C PRO A 257 -5.46 0.25 -5.80
N LEU A 258 -5.35 -1.05 -6.09
CA LEU A 258 -4.50 -1.49 -7.19
C LEU A 258 -5.18 -1.04 -8.48
N SER A 259 -4.42 -0.54 -9.45
CA SER A 259 -4.97 -0.12 -10.73
C SER A 259 -4.05 -0.52 -11.88
N PHE A 260 -4.62 -0.63 -13.07
CA PHE A 260 -3.88 -0.71 -14.33
C PHE A 260 -4.48 0.29 -15.31
N SER A 261 -3.68 0.79 -16.25
CA SER A 261 -4.17 1.68 -17.29
C SER A 261 -4.45 0.88 -18.55
N ALA A 262 -5.70 0.92 -19.04
CA ALA A 262 -6.06 0.39 -20.35
C ALA A 262 -5.95 1.50 -21.38
N LEU A 263 -5.19 1.29 -22.46
CA LEU A 263 -4.94 2.28 -23.50
C LEU A 263 -4.98 1.65 -24.92
N GLY A 264 -5.21 2.50 -25.92
CA GLY A 264 -5.11 2.12 -27.33
C GLY A 264 -6.46 1.76 -27.96
N ALA A 265 -6.47 0.68 -28.76
CA ALA A 265 -7.63 0.17 -29.47
C ALA A 265 -8.48 -0.80 -28.61
N THR A 266 -8.66 -0.46 -27.34
CA THR A 266 -9.51 -1.16 -26.37
C THR A 266 -10.95 -0.64 -26.41
N GLY A 267 -11.88 -1.37 -25.79
CA GLY A 267 -13.24 -0.90 -25.53
C GLY A 267 -13.27 0.44 -24.79
N LYS A 268 -12.42 0.58 -23.76
CA LYS A 268 -12.29 1.76 -22.89
C LYS A 268 -10.83 2.12 -22.65
N ASN A 269 -10.53 3.42 -22.69
CA ASN A 269 -9.23 3.98 -22.32
C ASN A 269 -9.34 4.67 -20.96
N GLU A 270 -9.11 3.92 -19.88
CA GLU A 270 -9.29 4.40 -18.51
C GLU A 270 -8.32 3.70 -17.55
N GLU A 271 -8.14 4.29 -16.37
CA GLU A 271 -7.52 3.61 -15.23
C GLU A 271 -8.56 2.72 -14.55
N VAL A 272 -8.28 1.42 -14.50
CA VAL A 272 -9.20 0.41 -13.99
C VAL A 272 -8.67 -0.13 -12.66
N ASN A 273 -9.45 0.04 -11.61
CA ASN A 273 -9.10 -0.46 -10.29
C ASN A 273 -9.39 -1.96 -10.17
N PHE A 274 -8.59 -2.65 -9.37
CA PHE A 274 -8.74 -4.06 -9.06
C PHE A 274 -8.38 -4.39 -7.60
N GLU A 275 -8.69 -5.62 -7.22
CA GLU A 275 -8.66 -6.13 -5.85
C GLU A 275 -7.27 -6.66 -5.46
N ALA A 276 -6.94 -6.66 -4.16
CA ALA A 276 -5.65 -7.12 -3.62
C ALA A 276 -5.19 -8.53 -4.04
N PRO A 277 -6.08 -9.54 -4.27
CA PRO A 277 -5.65 -10.83 -4.82
C PRO A 277 -5.03 -10.74 -6.22
N GLY A 278 -5.14 -9.59 -6.89
CA GLY A 278 -4.75 -9.41 -8.27
C GLY A 278 -5.83 -9.87 -9.25
N ILE A 279 -5.59 -9.57 -10.53
CA ILE A 279 -6.41 -10.06 -11.64
C ILE A 279 -5.51 -10.61 -12.74
N THR A 280 -6.07 -11.46 -13.59
CA THR A 280 -5.37 -12.02 -14.74
C THR A 280 -5.44 -11.07 -15.93
N LEU A 281 -4.56 -11.23 -16.91
CA LEU A 281 -4.60 -10.44 -18.14
C LEU A 281 -5.91 -10.63 -18.90
N ALA A 282 -6.48 -11.83 -18.90
CA ALA A 282 -7.81 -12.08 -19.48
C ALA A 282 -8.90 -11.25 -18.79
N GLN A 283 -8.90 -11.20 -17.46
CA GLN A 283 -9.85 -10.39 -16.69
C GLN A 283 -9.63 -8.89 -16.93
N ALA A 284 -8.38 -8.43 -16.96
CA ALA A 284 -8.04 -7.04 -17.24
C ALA A 284 -8.51 -6.61 -18.63
N LEU A 285 -8.28 -7.45 -19.65
CA LEU A 285 -8.76 -7.20 -21.00
C LEU A 285 -10.29 -7.14 -21.07
N GLY A 286 -10.98 -8.05 -20.36
CA GLY A 286 -12.44 -8.02 -20.23
C GLY A 286 -12.95 -6.72 -19.57
N ARG A 287 -12.31 -6.29 -18.48
CA ARG A 287 -12.65 -5.02 -17.78
C ARG A 287 -12.40 -3.79 -18.67
N ALA A 288 -11.36 -3.82 -19.50
CA ALA A 288 -11.08 -2.79 -20.50
C ALA A 288 -12.06 -2.79 -21.70
N GLY A 289 -13.03 -3.70 -21.72
CA GLY A 289 -14.03 -3.83 -22.79
C GLY A 289 -13.53 -4.56 -24.03
N GLY A 290 -12.45 -5.34 -23.92
CA GLY A 290 -11.91 -6.15 -25.01
C GLY A 290 -11.23 -5.35 -26.11
N LEU A 291 -10.99 -6.02 -27.23
CA LEU A 291 -10.47 -5.44 -28.45
C LEU A 291 -11.60 -4.78 -29.24
N LYS A 292 -11.28 -3.69 -29.93
CA LYS A 292 -12.18 -3.14 -30.95
C LYS A 292 -11.85 -3.75 -32.31
N ASP A 293 -12.68 -4.67 -32.80
CA ASP A 293 -12.44 -5.43 -34.03
C ASP A 293 -12.12 -4.55 -35.25
N ASP A 294 -12.73 -3.38 -35.35
CA ASP A 294 -12.57 -2.41 -36.44
C ASP A 294 -11.25 -1.61 -36.36
N ARG A 295 -10.58 -1.60 -35.20
CA ARG A 295 -9.43 -0.73 -34.93
C ARG A 295 -8.20 -1.43 -34.41
N SER A 296 -8.33 -2.60 -33.81
CA SER A 296 -7.28 -3.24 -33.03
C SER A 296 -6.46 -4.21 -33.86
N ASN A 297 -5.18 -4.35 -33.53
CA ASN A 297 -4.34 -5.43 -34.02
C ASN A 297 -4.33 -6.57 -32.97
N PRO A 298 -4.97 -7.72 -33.22
CA PRO A 298 -5.00 -8.84 -32.27
C PRO A 298 -3.63 -9.39 -31.92
N GLN A 299 -2.63 -9.19 -32.79
CA GLN A 299 -1.26 -9.61 -32.54
C GLN A 299 -0.42 -8.56 -31.76
N GLY A 300 -1.04 -7.44 -31.38
CA GLY A 300 -0.39 -6.29 -30.77
C GLY A 300 -0.99 -5.93 -29.42
N VAL A 301 -1.17 -6.92 -28.55
CA VAL A 301 -1.55 -6.71 -27.15
C VAL A 301 -0.29 -6.68 -26.30
N PHE A 302 -0.09 -5.59 -25.58
CA PHE A 302 1.14 -5.31 -24.85
C PHE A 302 0.86 -4.99 -23.38
N VAL A 303 1.69 -5.51 -22.48
CA VAL A 303 1.74 -5.07 -21.08
C VAL A 303 3.08 -4.41 -20.82
N PHE A 304 3.06 -3.12 -20.52
CA PHE A 304 4.25 -2.37 -20.12
C PHE A 304 4.40 -2.47 -18.61
N ARG A 305 5.59 -2.91 -18.16
CA ARG A 305 5.87 -3.12 -16.74
C ARG A 305 7.35 -2.86 -16.44
N PHE A 306 7.62 -2.40 -15.22
CA PHE A 306 8.96 -2.38 -14.66
C PHE A 306 9.24 -3.63 -13.83
N GLU A 307 10.32 -4.33 -14.11
CA GLU A 307 10.70 -5.59 -13.43
C GLU A 307 12.10 -5.47 -12.80
N PRO A 308 12.38 -6.15 -11.67
CA PRO A 308 13.73 -6.18 -11.12
C PRO A 308 14.69 -6.92 -12.05
N LYS A 309 15.99 -6.56 -12.03
CA LYS A 309 17.01 -7.11 -12.94
C LYS A 309 17.12 -8.65 -12.92
N ASN A 310 16.75 -9.30 -11.83
CA ASN A 310 16.78 -10.76 -11.68
C ASN A 310 15.45 -11.47 -12.04
N ALA A 311 14.42 -10.72 -12.46
CA ALA A 311 13.10 -11.28 -12.78
C ALA A 311 13.17 -12.37 -13.86
N LEU A 312 13.83 -12.08 -14.97
CA LEU A 312 13.91 -12.94 -16.14
C LEU A 312 15.34 -13.03 -16.66
N ALA A 313 15.63 -14.10 -17.41
CA ALA A 313 16.82 -14.15 -18.25
C ALA A 313 16.54 -13.27 -19.48
N TRP A 314 16.98 -12.01 -19.42
CA TRP A 314 16.64 -11.02 -20.43
C TRP A 314 17.19 -11.40 -21.82
N PRO A 315 16.35 -11.38 -22.87
CA PRO A 315 16.77 -11.73 -24.23
C PRO A 315 17.89 -10.83 -24.77
N ARG A 316 17.92 -9.55 -24.38
CA ARG A 316 18.94 -8.59 -24.84
C ARG A 316 19.83 -8.11 -23.70
N GLN A 317 21.14 -8.10 -23.97
CA GLN A 317 22.20 -7.60 -23.10
C GLN A 317 22.97 -6.48 -23.83
N PRO A 318 23.42 -5.42 -23.12
CA PRO A 318 23.22 -5.16 -21.70
C PRO A 318 21.79 -4.71 -21.38
N VAL A 319 21.32 -5.04 -20.18
CA VAL A 319 19.99 -4.64 -19.71
C VAL A 319 20.02 -3.18 -19.31
N GLY A 320 19.22 -2.35 -19.98
CA GLY A 320 18.97 -0.98 -19.55
C GLY A 320 18.20 -0.97 -18.24
N VAL A 321 18.66 -0.19 -17.26
CA VAL A 321 17.98 0.00 -15.97
C VAL A 321 17.62 1.47 -15.77
N THR A 322 16.48 1.72 -15.14
CA THR A 322 16.09 3.05 -14.68
C THR A 322 16.98 3.47 -13.49
N PRO A 323 16.96 4.76 -13.08
CA PRO A 323 17.67 5.21 -11.88
C PRO A 323 17.30 4.42 -10.62
N GLU A 324 16.10 3.85 -10.56
CA GLU A 324 15.59 3.00 -9.47
C GLU A 324 16.05 1.54 -9.57
N GLY A 325 16.87 1.19 -10.56
CA GLY A 325 17.39 -0.16 -10.77
C GLY A 325 16.41 -1.14 -11.40
N LEU A 326 15.30 -0.65 -11.97
CA LEU A 326 14.27 -1.46 -12.62
C LEU A 326 14.49 -1.55 -14.13
N VAL A 327 14.08 -2.66 -14.73
CA VAL A 327 14.15 -2.93 -16.16
C VAL A 327 12.79 -2.60 -16.79
N PRO A 328 12.70 -1.72 -17.80
CA PRO A 328 11.49 -1.53 -18.58
C PRO A 328 11.25 -2.72 -19.50
N VAL A 329 10.11 -3.39 -19.33
CA VAL A 329 9.73 -4.60 -20.06
C VAL A 329 8.38 -4.38 -20.75
N VAL A 330 8.28 -4.86 -21.98
CA VAL A 330 7.04 -4.94 -22.75
C VAL A 330 6.76 -6.41 -23.03
N TYR A 331 5.73 -6.93 -22.38
CA TYR A 331 5.21 -8.26 -22.62
C TYR A 331 4.28 -8.23 -23.82
N ARG A 332 4.56 -9.05 -24.84
CA ARG A 332 3.74 -9.16 -26.07
C ARG A 332 2.88 -10.41 -26.03
N ILE A 333 1.61 -10.25 -26.36
CA ILE A 333 0.63 -11.33 -26.47
C ILE A 333 0.00 -11.27 -27.86
N ASP A 334 -0.02 -12.42 -28.55
CA ASP A 334 -0.64 -12.59 -29.86
C ASP A 334 -1.97 -13.34 -29.73
N LEU A 335 -3.10 -12.63 -29.87
CA LEU A 335 -4.44 -13.22 -29.77
C LEU A 335 -4.88 -13.99 -31.01
N LEU A 336 -4.10 -13.98 -32.10
CA LEU A 336 -4.35 -14.90 -33.22
C LEU A 336 -3.91 -16.33 -32.88
N ASP A 337 -3.01 -16.51 -31.91
CA ASP A 337 -2.64 -17.82 -31.38
C ASP A 337 -3.63 -18.24 -30.28
N PRO A 338 -4.40 -19.33 -30.46
CA PRO A 338 -5.30 -19.85 -29.43
C PRO A 338 -4.59 -20.17 -28.10
N ALA A 339 -3.29 -20.52 -28.13
CA ALA A 339 -2.51 -20.81 -26.93
C ALA A 339 -2.40 -19.59 -26.00
N SER A 340 -2.38 -18.38 -26.55
CA SER A 340 -2.30 -17.13 -25.79
C SER A 340 -3.47 -16.96 -24.81
N PHE A 341 -4.66 -17.47 -25.13
CA PHE A 341 -5.82 -17.37 -24.24
C PHE A 341 -5.62 -18.14 -22.93
N PHE A 342 -4.91 -19.27 -22.95
CA PHE A 342 -4.59 -20.02 -21.73
C PHE A 342 -3.53 -19.31 -20.89
N VAL A 343 -2.53 -18.72 -21.55
CA VAL A 343 -1.47 -17.95 -20.90
C VAL A 343 -2.06 -16.70 -20.22
N MET A 344 -3.00 -16.02 -20.87
CA MET A 344 -3.67 -14.84 -20.29
C MET A 344 -4.49 -15.13 -19.03
N GLN A 345 -4.94 -16.37 -18.84
CA GLN A 345 -5.65 -16.78 -17.62
C GLN A 345 -4.71 -16.96 -16.42
N SER A 346 -3.41 -17.08 -16.64
CA SER A 346 -2.41 -17.23 -15.57
C SER A 346 -1.48 -16.03 -15.45
N PHE A 347 -1.37 -15.18 -16.47
CA PHE A 347 -0.55 -13.97 -16.43
C PHE A 347 -1.13 -12.95 -15.44
N PRO A 348 -0.42 -12.64 -14.33
CA PRO A 348 -0.92 -11.71 -13.33
C PRO A 348 -0.71 -10.27 -13.78
N VAL A 349 -1.74 -9.43 -13.69
CA VAL A 349 -1.64 -7.97 -13.83
C VAL A 349 -1.27 -7.36 -12.48
N ARG A 350 -0.31 -6.44 -12.51
CA ARG A 350 0.24 -5.77 -11.33
C ARG A 350 -0.18 -4.30 -11.27
N ASN A 351 -0.04 -3.73 -10.09
CA ASN A 351 -0.32 -2.32 -9.86
C ASN A 351 0.52 -1.45 -10.80
N LYS A 352 -0.13 -0.48 -11.45
CA LYS A 352 0.44 0.44 -12.44
C LYS A 352 0.92 -0.20 -13.75
N ASP A 353 0.51 -1.44 -14.04
CA ASP A 353 0.70 -1.99 -15.37
C ASP A 353 -0.07 -1.14 -16.41
N VAL A 354 0.49 -1.03 -17.61
CA VAL A 354 -0.21 -0.44 -18.76
C VAL A 354 -0.54 -1.53 -19.74
N LEU A 355 -1.84 -1.82 -19.89
CA LEU A 355 -2.38 -2.66 -20.95
C LEU A 355 -2.60 -1.79 -22.18
N TYR A 356 -1.82 -2.02 -23.23
CA TYR A 356 -1.91 -1.28 -24.48
C TYR A 356 -2.28 -2.21 -25.65
N ILE A 357 -3.28 -1.82 -26.43
CA ILE A 357 -3.67 -2.53 -27.65
C ILE A 357 -3.33 -1.66 -28.86
N ALA A 358 -2.44 -2.15 -29.71
CA ALA A 358 -2.05 -1.44 -30.92
C ALA A 358 -3.21 -1.33 -31.92
N ASN A 359 -3.18 -0.27 -32.73
CA ASN A 359 -4.14 -0.13 -33.83
C ASN A 359 -3.77 -1.08 -34.99
N ALA A 360 -4.78 -1.57 -35.72
CA ALA A 360 -4.61 -2.34 -36.94
C ALA A 360 -3.94 -1.48 -38.03
N PRO A 361 -3.02 -2.03 -38.83
CA PRO A 361 -2.44 -1.33 -39.99
C PRO A 361 -3.51 -0.81 -40.98
N VAL A 362 -4.65 -1.50 -41.08
CA VAL A 362 -5.75 -1.16 -42.01
C VAL A 362 -6.65 -0.03 -41.48
N ALA A 363 -6.73 0.18 -40.17
CA ALA A 363 -7.47 1.30 -39.58
C ALA A 363 -6.83 2.66 -39.91
N GLU A 364 -5.54 2.66 -40.25
CA GLU A 364 -4.80 3.83 -40.74
C GLU A 364 -5.15 4.15 -42.21
N LEU A 365 -5.39 3.12 -43.04
CA LEU A 365 -5.79 3.27 -44.44
C LEU A 365 -7.24 3.78 -44.60
N GLN A 366 -8.20 3.32 -43.78
CA GLN A 366 -9.57 3.85 -43.80
C GLN A 366 -9.66 5.32 -43.38
N LYS A 367 -8.89 5.74 -42.36
CA LYS A 367 -8.78 7.17 -41.99
C LYS A 367 -8.19 8.00 -43.12
N PHE A 368 -7.15 7.49 -43.78
CA PHE A 368 -6.55 8.12 -44.95
C PHE A 368 -7.56 8.25 -46.11
N LEU A 369 -8.30 7.19 -46.42
CA LEU A 369 -9.32 7.20 -47.47
C LEU A 369 -10.46 8.17 -47.14
N ASN A 370 -10.92 8.26 -45.88
CA ASN A 370 -11.90 9.27 -45.47
C ASN A 370 -11.40 10.71 -45.65
N VAL A 371 -10.13 10.99 -45.35
CA VAL A 371 -9.52 12.31 -45.60
C VAL A 371 -9.45 12.61 -47.10
N ILE A 372 -9.05 11.64 -47.91
CA ILE A 372 -9.05 11.78 -49.38
C ILE A 372 -10.46 12.02 -49.91
N PHE A 373 -11.46 11.26 -49.47
CA PHE A 373 -12.84 11.45 -49.92
C PHE A 373 -13.41 12.80 -49.48
N THR A 374 -13.01 13.34 -48.34
CA THR A 374 -13.40 14.69 -47.89
C THR A 374 -12.80 15.80 -48.77
N ILE A 375 -11.61 15.59 -49.34
CA ILE A 375 -10.96 16.51 -50.29
C ILE A 375 -11.45 16.30 -51.73
N ALA A 376 -11.79 15.06 -52.11
CA ALA A 376 -12.23 14.71 -53.46
C ALA A 376 -13.69 15.07 -53.74
N TYR A 377 -14.57 15.05 -52.73
CA TYR A 377 -15.99 15.37 -52.90
C TYR A 377 -16.26 16.80 -53.42
N PRO A 378 -15.59 17.86 -52.88
CA PRO A 378 -15.72 19.22 -53.41
C PRO A 378 -15.15 19.40 -54.83
N ALA A 379 -14.15 18.59 -55.21
CA ALA A 379 -13.52 18.70 -56.53
C ALA A 379 -14.40 18.09 -57.64
N LEU A 380 -15.13 17.01 -57.34
CA LEU A 380 -16.05 16.39 -58.30
C LEU A 380 -17.32 17.23 -58.53
N THR A 381 -17.81 17.93 -57.51
CA THR A 381 -18.93 18.88 -57.67
C THR A 381 -18.51 20.15 -58.41
N ALA A 382 -17.28 20.66 -58.21
CA ALA A 382 -16.78 21.81 -58.95
C ALA A 382 -16.62 21.53 -60.46
N VAL A 383 -16.19 20.31 -60.84
CA VAL A 383 -16.04 19.92 -62.26
C VAL A 383 -17.39 19.72 -62.96
N GLN A 384 -18.44 19.32 -62.23
CA GLN A 384 -19.79 19.23 -62.80
C GLN A 384 -20.50 20.58 -62.95
N ILE A 385 -20.16 21.58 -62.14
CA ILE A 385 -20.72 22.94 -62.24
C ILE A 385 -20.06 23.76 -63.37
N THR A 386 -18.88 23.36 -63.83
CA THR A 386 -18.11 24.10 -64.86
C THR A 386 -18.21 23.46 -66.26
N ARG A 387 -19.23 22.62 -66.51
CA ARG A 387 -19.43 21.95 -67.81
C ARG A 387 -20.72 22.36 -68.50
#